data_AF-A0A1J3JH65-F1
#
_entry.id   AF-A0A1J3JH65-F1
#
_cell.length_a   1.000
_cell.length_b   1.000
_cell.length_c   1.000
_cell.angle_alpha   90.00
_cell.angle_beta   90.00
_cell.angle_gamma   90.00
#
_symmetry.space_group_name_H-M   'P 1'
#
loop_
_entity.id
_entity.type
_entity.pdbx_description
1 polymer ?
#
loop_
_entity_poly.entity_id
_entity_poly.type
_entity_poly.pdbx_seq_one_letter_code
_entity_poly.pdbx_strand_id
1 'polypeptide(L)'
;AFAYISGIGCLVWNQELVDTVQFSSDGESLSLRLASSELAGNARRTTIIAGVTTSISIFVILVIAAYRFWRYRAKQNDARNKDMEPQDVSGINFFEMNTIRNATNNFSSSNKLGQGG
;
A
#
# COMPACT_ATOMS: atom_id res chain seq x y z
N ALA A 1 31.43 28.36 -13.79
CA ALA A 1 31.53 27.09 -13.04
C ALA A 1 32.49 27.28 -11.87
N PHE A 2 32.42 26.42 -10.85
CA PHE A 2 33.38 26.43 -9.76
C PHE A 2 33.67 25.01 -9.27
N ALA A 3 34.87 24.79 -8.72
CA ALA A 3 35.26 23.57 -8.05
C ALA A 3 35.99 23.92 -6.75
N TYR A 4 35.87 23.06 -5.75
CA TYR A 4 36.61 23.18 -4.50
C TYR A 4 37.49 21.95 -4.32
N ILE A 5 38.80 22.17 -4.27
CA ILE A 5 39.79 21.12 -4.13
C ILE A 5 40.52 21.31 -2.81
N SER A 6 40.60 20.24 -2.01
CA SER A 6 41.30 20.28 -0.73
C SER A 6 42.79 20.63 -0.93
N GLY A 7 43.28 21.65 -0.23
CA GLY A 7 44.66 22.13 -0.31
C GLY A 7 44.95 23.19 -1.38
N ILE A 8 44.13 23.29 -2.44
CA ILE A 8 44.26 24.32 -3.48
C ILE A 8 43.26 25.46 -3.25
N GLY A 9 42.05 25.13 -2.78
CA GLY A 9 40.98 26.09 -2.52
C GLY A 9 39.94 26.13 -3.64
N CYS A 10 39.34 27.31 -3.85
CA CYS A 10 38.24 27.51 -4.79
C CYS A 10 38.76 27.95 -6.16
N LEU A 11 38.39 27.20 -7.20
CA LEU A 11 38.67 27.52 -8.59
C LEU A 11 37.37 27.97 -9.26
N VAL A 12 37.41 29.11 -9.97
CA VAL A 12 36.23 29.70 -10.62
C VAL A 12 36.51 29.95 -12.10
N TRP A 13 35.59 29.51 -12.95
CA TRP A 13 35.62 29.72 -14.39
C TRP A 13 34.42 30.57 -14.82
N ASN A 14 34.69 31.65 -15.56
CA ASN A 14 33.67 32.61 -16.01
C ASN A 14 33.33 32.49 -17.50
N GLN A 15 34.01 31.61 -18.24
CA GLN A 15 33.85 31.41 -19.68
C GLN A 15 33.53 29.95 -20.01
N GLU A 16 33.61 29.59 -21.29
CA GLU A 16 33.42 28.23 -21.77
C GLU A 16 34.43 27.27 -21.14
N LEU A 17 33.94 26.09 -20.77
CA LEU A 17 34.77 24.99 -20.29
C LEU A 17 35.13 24.12 -21.49
N VAL A 18 36.42 24.05 -21.79
CA VAL A 18 36.97 23.17 -22.81
C VAL A 18 37.63 21.95 -22.15
N ASP A 19 37.71 20.83 -22.86
CA ASP A 19 38.41 19.62 -22.44
C ASP A 19 37.98 19.03 -21.09
N THR A 20 36.68 19.07 -20.78
CA THR A 20 36.14 18.46 -19.55
C THR A 20 35.86 16.97 -19.74
N VAL A 21 36.32 16.14 -18.81
CA VAL A 21 36.14 14.67 -18.85
C VAL A 21 35.44 14.19 -17.59
N GLN A 22 34.51 13.24 -17.74
CA GLN A 22 33.80 12.63 -16.63
C GLN A 22 34.45 11.29 -16.24
N PHE A 23 34.87 11.18 -14.98
CA PHE A 23 35.44 9.95 -14.43
C PHE A 23 34.39 9.18 -13.62
N SER A 24 34.39 7.85 -13.74
CA SER A 24 33.52 6.95 -12.97
C SER A 24 33.97 6.77 -11.52
N SER A 25 35.25 7.00 -11.24
CA SER A 25 35.88 6.89 -9.94
C SER A 25 37.11 7.80 -9.90
N ASP A 26 37.39 8.38 -8.74
CA ASP A 26 38.62 9.14 -8.44
C ASP A 26 38.80 10.46 -9.23
N GLY A 27 37.86 11.40 -9.03
CA GLY A 27 37.88 12.73 -9.64
C GLY A 27 37.31 13.81 -8.72
N GLU A 28 37.42 15.07 -9.16
CA GLU A 28 36.95 16.23 -8.40
C GLU A 28 35.57 16.72 -8.85
N SER A 29 34.82 17.31 -7.92
CA SER A 29 33.46 17.79 -8.20
C SER A 29 33.46 19.20 -8.80
N LEU A 30 32.98 19.32 -10.05
CA LEU A 30 32.80 20.59 -10.75
C LEU A 30 31.32 21.01 -10.76
N SER A 31 31.04 22.17 -10.18
CA SER A 31 29.69 22.75 -10.13
C SER A 31 29.47 23.74 -11.27
N LEU A 32 28.48 23.45 -12.13
CA LEU A 32 28.09 24.28 -13.27
C LEU A 32 26.95 25.24 -12.89
N ARG A 33 27.01 26.48 -13.40
CA ARG A 33 25.91 27.43 -13.28
C ARG A 33 25.00 27.25 -14.49
N LEU A 34 23.82 26.68 -14.29
CA LEU A 34 22.81 26.53 -15.32
C LEU A 34 21.63 27.49 -15.09
N ALA A 35 20.93 27.83 -16.17
CA ALA A 35 19.66 28.54 -16.07
C ALA A 35 18.61 27.65 -15.39
N SER A 36 17.69 28.27 -14.65
CA SER A 36 16.61 27.54 -13.95
C SER A 36 15.77 26.69 -14.92
N SER A 37 15.59 27.14 -16.16
CA SER A 37 14.87 26.40 -17.22
C SER A 37 15.52 25.06 -17.59
N GLU A 38 16.85 25.02 -17.68
CA GLU A 38 17.62 23.80 -17.98
C GLU A 38 17.52 22.79 -16.82
N LEU A 39 17.47 23.29 -15.59
CA LEU A 39 17.32 22.46 -14.40
C LEU A 39 15.85 21.99 -14.22
N ALA A 40 14.89 22.84 -14.57
CA ALA A 40 13.46 22.59 -14.46
C ALA A 40 12.97 21.48 -15.40
N GLY A 41 13.59 21.34 -16.57
CA GLY A 41 13.29 20.25 -17.51
C GLY A 41 13.50 18.86 -16.90
N ASN A 42 14.54 18.70 -16.09
CA ASN A 42 14.82 17.46 -15.38
C ASN A 42 13.96 17.35 -14.10
N ALA A 43 13.79 18.45 -13.35
CA ALA A 43 12.96 18.46 -12.15
C ALA A 43 11.52 18.02 -12.42
N ARG A 44 10.89 18.47 -13.52
CA ARG A 44 9.52 18.05 -13.89
C ARG A 44 9.43 16.54 -14.16
N ARG A 45 10.43 15.94 -14.82
CA ARG A 45 10.50 14.49 -15.05
C ARG A 45 10.71 13.74 -13.74
N THR A 46 11.60 14.22 -12.88
CA THR A 46 11.85 13.63 -11.56
C THR A 46 10.62 13.73 -10.64
N THR A 47 9.88 14.83 -10.67
CA THR A 47 8.63 14.99 -9.92
C THR A 47 7.52 14.05 -10.44
N ILE A 48 7.42 13.87 -11.76
CA ILE A 48 6.46 12.92 -12.35
C ILE A 48 6.84 11.48 -11.98
N ILE A 49 8.12 11.11 -12.11
CA ILE A 49 8.60 9.76 -11.77
C ILE A 49 8.43 9.48 -10.26
N ALA A 50 8.74 10.46 -9.40
CA ALA A 50 8.56 10.34 -7.95
C ALA A 50 7.08 10.20 -7.55
N GLY A 51 6.16 10.93 -8.20
CA GLY A 51 4.72 10.85 -7.96
C GLY A 51 4.08 9.54 -8.42
N VAL A 52 4.49 9.01 -9.57
CA VAL A 52 3.99 7.72 -10.08
C VAL A 52 4.50 6.55 -9.21
N THR A 53 5.75 6.61 -8.77
CA THR A 53 6.34 5.54 -7.94
C THR A 53 5.69 5.46 -6.54
N THR A 54 5.35 6.62 -5.96
CA THR A 54 4.66 6.68 -4.66
C THR A 54 3.23 6.17 -4.73
N SER A 55 2.49 6.51 -5.79
CA SER A 55 1.10 6.07 -5.97
C SER A 55 0.97 4.55 -6.16
N ILE A 56 1.86 3.92 -6.94
CA ILE A 56 1.89 2.45 -7.11
C ILE A 56 2.17 1.74 -5.77
N SER A 57 3.11 2.27 -4.99
CA SER A 57 3.50 1.68 -3.71
C SER A 57 2.33 1.65 -2.71
N ILE A 58 1.58 2.74 -2.61
CA ILE A 58 0.39 2.84 -1.76
C ILE A 58 -0.68 1.84 -2.20
N PHE A 59 -0.94 1.74 -3.51
CA PHE A 59 -1.92 0.80 -4.05
C PHE A 59 -1.60 -0.65 -3.70
N VAL A 60 -0.33 -1.07 -3.86
CA VAL A 60 0.11 -2.43 -3.52
C VAL A 60 -0.08 -2.72 -2.03
N ILE A 61 0.26 -1.77 -1.15
CA ILE A 61 0.05 -1.92 0.30
C ILE A 61 -1.43 -2.11 0.64
N LEU A 62 -2.32 -1.32 0.04
CA LEU A 62 -3.77 -1.42 0.25
C LEU A 62 -4.31 -2.78 -0.20
N VAL A 63 -3.88 -3.28 -1.36
CA VAL A 63 -4.27 -4.61 -1.86
C VAL A 63 -3.83 -5.72 -0.91
N ILE A 64 -2.58 -5.67 -0.42
CA ILE A 64 -2.06 -6.65 0.55
C ILE A 64 -2.85 -6.59 1.86
N ALA A 65 -3.11 -5.39 2.38
CA ALA A 65 -3.88 -5.22 3.62
C ALA A 65 -5.32 -5.76 3.48
N ALA A 66 -6.00 -5.46 2.37
CA ALA A 66 -7.32 -5.99 2.07
C ALA A 66 -7.32 -7.53 1.97
N TYR A 67 -6.34 -8.11 1.28
CA TYR A 67 -6.21 -9.57 1.18
C TYR A 67 -5.96 -10.23 2.54
N ARG A 68 -5.07 -9.65 3.35
CA ARG A 68 -4.80 -10.12 4.72
C ARG A 68 -6.05 -10.06 5.59
N PHE A 69 -6.78 -8.95 5.54
CA PHE A 69 -8.02 -8.76 6.30
C PHE A 69 -9.10 -9.76 5.89
N TRP A 70 -9.28 -9.97 4.58
CA TRP A 70 -10.24 -10.95 4.08
C TRP A 70 -9.87 -12.37 4.51
N ARG A 71 -8.60 -12.75 4.41
CA ARG A 71 -8.12 -14.07 4.85
C ARG A 71 -8.26 -14.28 6.35
N TYR A 72 -8.03 -13.23 7.16
CA TYR A 72 -8.25 -13.29 8.60
C TYR A 72 -9.73 -13.51 8.93
N ARG A 73 -10.63 -12.76 8.30
CA ARG A 73 -12.08 -12.95 8.46
C ARG A 73 -12.54 -14.32 7.99
N ALA A 74 -12.02 -14.83 6.87
CA ALA A 74 -12.34 -16.18 6.39
C ALA A 74 -11.95 -17.24 7.43
N LYS A 75 -10.76 -17.14 8.03
CA LYS A 75 -10.32 -18.05 9.11
C LYS A 75 -11.20 -17.95 10.36
N GLN A 76 -11.66 -16.75 10.71
CA GLN A 76 -12.57 -16.57 11.85
C GLN A 76 -13.96 -17.14 11.57
N ASN A 77 -14.44 -17.05 10.33
CA ASN A 77 -15.68 -17.69 9.92
C ASN A 77 -15.56 -19.23 9.94
N ASP A 78 -14.42 -19.78 9.50
CA ASP A 78 -14.16 -21.23 9.61
C ASP A 78 -14.11 -21.71 11.06
N ALA A 79 -13.47 -20.95 11.96
CA ALA A 79 -13.45 -21.28 13.39
C ALA A 79 -14.85 -21.25 14.01
N ARG A 80 -15.63 -20.20 13.70
CA ARG A 80 -17.03 -20.09 14.14
C ARG A 80 -17.92 -21.21 13.58
N ASN A 81 -17.68 -21.65 12.34
CA ASN A 81 -18.42 -22.77 11.75
C ASN A 81 -18.07 -24.10 12.40
N LYS A 82 -16.81 -24.30 12.86
CA LYS A 82 -16.40 -25.51 13.58
C LYS A 82 -16.97 -25.60 14.99
N ASP A 83 -17.10 -24.46 15.69
CA ASP A 83 -17.78 -24.42 17.00
C ASP A 83 -19.31 -24.65 16.89
N MET A 84 -19.85 -24.62 15.67
CA MET A 84 -21.23 -24.97 15.31
C MET A 84 -21.38 -26.39 14.75
N GLU A 85 -20.32 -27.20 14.75
CA GLU A 85 -20.45 -28.63 14.45
C GLU A 85 -21.35 -29.26 15.53
N PRO A 86 -22.49 -29.88 15.18
CA PRO A 86 -23.38 -30.48 16.17
C PRO A 86 -22.60 -31.53 16.94
N GLN A 87 -22.38 -31.32 18.24
CA GLN A 87 -21.98 -32.44 19.09
C GLN A 87 -23.14 -33.44 19.03
N ASP A 88 -22.85 -34.63 18.51
CA ASP A 88 -23.81 -35.74 18.41
C ASP A 88 -24.08 -36.28 19.82
N VAL A 89 -24.95 -35.58 20.54
CA VAL A 89 -25.48 -36.02 21.83
C VAL A 89 -26.74 -36.83 21.50
N SER A 90 -26.64 -38.16 21.61
CA SER A 90 -27.73 -39.07 21.23
C SER A 90 -29.05 -38.67 21.92
N GLY A 91 -30.01 -38.19 21.13
CA GLY A 91 -31.36 -37.83 21.57
C GLY A 91 -31.73 -36.35 21.51
N ILE A 92 -30.81 -35.44 21.16
CA ILE A 92 -31.10 -33.99 21.05
C ILE A 92 -30.63 -33.45 19.69
N ASN A 93 -31.56 -32.93 18.89
CA ASN A 93 -31.24 -32.25 17.63
C ASN A 93 -30.94 -30.76 17.89
N PHE A 94 -29.70 -30.35 17.65
CA PHE A 94 -29.32 -28.93 17.69
C PHE A 94 -29.56 -28.28 16.32
N PHE A 95 -30.35 -27.21 16.29
CA PHE A 95 -30.63 -26.44 15.06
C PHE A 95 -29.87 -25.12 15.07
N GLU A 96 -29.23 -24.78 13.96
CA GLU A 96 -28.56 -23.48 13.79
C GLU A 96 -29.59 -22.34 13.73
N MET A 97 -29.28 -21.22 14.39
CA MET A 97 -30.15 -20.03 14.40
C MET A 97 -30.48 -19.52 12.99
N ASN A 98 -29.57 -19.66 12.02
CA ASN A 98 -29.82 -19.28 10.63
C ASN A 98 -30.93 -20.12 9.98
N THR A 99 -30.98 -21.42 10.29
CA THR A 99 -32.02 -22.34 9.83
C THR A 99 -33.38 -21.98 10.43
N ILE A 100 -33.42 -21.68 11.73
CA ILE A 100 -34.67 -21.25 12.41
C ILE A 100 -35.13 -19.90 11.84
N ARG A 101 -34.20 -18.97 11.61
CA ARG A 101 -34.50 -17.66 11.01
C ARG A 101 -35.06 -17.82 9.60
N ASN A 102 -34.49 -18.68 8.76
CA ASN A 102 -35.00 -18.93 7.41
C ASN A 102 -36.37 -19.62 7.45
N ALA A 103 -36.54 -20.66 8.27
CA ALA A 103 -37.80 -21.39 8.40
C ALA A 103 -38.94 -20.49 8.91
N THR A 104 -38.64 -19.55 9.80
CA THR A 104 -39.62 -18.60 10.34
C THR A 104 -39.80 -17.35 9.48
N ASN A 105 -39.09 -17.22 8.36
CA ASN A 105 -39.00 -16.00 7.56
C ASN A 105 -38.66 -14.78 8.44
N ASN A 106 -37.49 -14.83 9.05
CA ASN A 106 -36.96 -13.81 9.95
C ASN A 106 -37.92 -13.46 11.11
N PHE A 107 -38.57 -14.47 11.69
CA PHE A 107 -39.57 -14.32 12.76
C PHE A 107 -40.71 -13.37 12.38
N SER A 108 -41.16 -13.44 11.13
CA SER A 108 -42.29 -12.66 10.65
C SER A 108 -43.53 -12.90 11.50
N SER A 109 -44.27 -11.83 11.81
CA SER A 109 -45.55 -11.91 12.52
C SER A 109 -46.58 -12.75 11.76
N SER A 110 -46.45 -12.87 10.44
CA SER A 110 -47.29 -13.73 9.61
C SER A 110 -47.16 -15.23 9.93
N ASN A 111 -46.01 -15.66 10.46
CA ASN A 111 -45.73 -17.05 10.80
C ASN A 111 -45.91 -17.31 12.31
N LYS A 112 -46.48 -16.35 13.04
CA LYS A 112 -46.69 -16.42 14.48
C LYS A 112 -47.93 -17.29 14.76
N LEU A 113 -47.73 -18.44 15.40
CA LEU A 113 -48.81 -19.37 15.76
C LEU A 113 -49.51 -19.01 17.08
N GLY A 114 -48.87 -18.20 17.93
CA GLY A 114 -49.39 -17.80 19.24
C GLY A 114 -48.42 -16.87 19.96
N GLN A 115 -48.86 -16.22 21.03
CA GLN A 115 -48.03 -15.24 21.76
C GLN A 115 -47.82 -15.53 23.24
N GLY A 116 -48.30 -16.69 23.73
CA GLY A 116 -48.29 -16.98 25.17
C GLY A 116 -49.10 -15.95 25.98
N GLY A 117 -49.15 -16.14 27.29
CA GLY A 117 -49.75 -15.22 28.26
C GLY A 117 -48.70 -14.66 29.20
#